data_AF-A0A520U3F5-F1
#
_entry.id   AF-A0A520U3F5-F1
#
_cell.length_a   1.000
_cell.length_b   1.000
_cell.length_c   1.000
_cell.angle_alpha   90.00
_cell.angle_beta   90.00
_cell.angle_gamma   90.00
#
_symmetry.space_group_name_H-M   'P 1'
#
loop_
_entity.id
_entity.type
_entity.pdbx_description
1 polymer ?
#
loop_
_entity_poly.entity_id
_entity_poly.type
_entity_poly.pdbx_seq_one_letter_code
_entity_poly.pdbx_strand_id
1 'polypeptide(L)'
;MFEQIVDFAKVHPILSAFYASVFTWGLTALGASLVFFFKKANRAVLDGMLGFTGGVMVAASFWSLLAPAIENSAGEGFVKVLPAAIGFAIGALSLFGMDKVMPHLHINFKKEEAEGIKTK
;
A
#
# COMPACT_ATOMS: atom_id res chain seq x y z
N MET A 1 20.18 -4.12 -20.85
CA MET A 1 19.03 -4.84 -20.26
C MET A 1 18.11 -3.90 -19.49
N PHE A 2 18.59 -3.18 -18.47
CA PHE A 2 17.75 -2.24 -17.70
C PHE A 2 17.13 -1.12 -18.56
N GLU A 3 17.92 -0.46 -19.42
CA GLU A 3 17.44 0.57 -20.35
C GLU A 3 16.32 0.08 -21.28
N GLN A 4 16.41 -1.18 -21.76
CA GLN A 4 15.37 -1.77 -22.61
C GLN A 4 14.04 -1.97 -21.87
N ILE A 5 14.10 -2.26 -20.57
CA ILE A 5 12.91 -2.39 -19.71
C ILE A 5 12.27 -1.02 -19.48
N VAL A 6 13.10 0.00 -19.25
CA VAL A 6 12.64 1.39 -19.06
C VAL A 6 11.98 1.92 -20.33
N ASP A 7 12.58 1.67 -21.50
CA ASP A 7 12.00 2.10 -22.78
C ASP A 7 10.70 1.35 -23.09
N PHE A 8 10.65 0.04 -22.85
CA PHE A 8 9.41 -0.73 -22.96
C PHE A 8 8.31 -0.17 -22.05
N ALA A 9 8.65 0.21 -20.81
CA ALA A 9 7.71 0.78 -19.86
C ALA A 9 7.15 2.14 -20.27
N LYS A 10 7.92 2.94 -21.00
CA LYS A 10 7.45 4.20 -21.58
C LYS A 10 6.51 3.99 -22.76
N VAL A 11 6.80 3.01 -23.61
CA VAL A 11 6.01 2.74 -24.83
C VAL A 11 4.67 2.06 -24.51
N HIS A 12 4.64 1.14 -23.54
CA HIS A 12 3.44 0.39 -23.17
C HIS A 12 3.15 0.43 -21.66
N PRO A 13 2.79 1.60 -21.10
CA PRO A 13 2.62 1.78 -19.66
C PRO A 13 1.56 0.85 -19.04
N ILE A 14 0.48 0.55 -19.78
CA ILE A 14 -0.59 -0.35 -19.32
C ILE A 14 -0.10 -1.79 -19.20
N LEU A 15 0.65 -2.30 -20.19
CA LEU A 15 1.20 -3.66 -20.15
C LEU A 15 2.26 -3.79 -19.06
N SER A 16 3.11 -2.78 -18.88
CA SER A 16 4.09 -2.75 -17.79
C SER A 16 3.43 -2.74 -16.41
N ALA A 17 2.39 -1.93 -16.22
CA ALA A 17 1.59 -1.95 -14.99
C ALA A 17 0.94 -3.32 -14.76
N PHE A 18 0.43 -3.96 -15.81
CA PHE A 18 -0.16 -5.30 -15.73
C PHE A 18 0.87 -6.36 -15.30
N TYR A 19 2.04 -6.43 -15.96
CA TYR A 19 3.08 -7.38 -15.60
C TYR A 19 3.63 -7.12 -14.19
N ALA A 20 3.83 -5.86 -13.80
CA ALA A 20 4.24 -5.51 -12.45
C ALA A 20 3.19 -5.92 -11.39
N SER A 21 1.90 -5.76 -11.70
CA SER A 21 0.80 -6.15 -10.81
C SER A 21 0.69 -7.66 -10.66
N VAL A 22 0.80 -8.42 -11.76
CA VAL A 22 0.81 -9.89 -11.72
C VAL A 22 2.02 -10.41 -10.97
N PHE A 23 3.18 -9.80 -11.16
CA PHE A 23 4.40 -10.16 -10.44
C PHE A 23 4.28 -9.93 -8.93
N THR A 24 3.82 -8.74 -8.52
CA THR A 24 3.64 -8.41 -7.10
C THR A 24 2.57 -9.30 -6.44
N TRP A 25 1.47 -9.56 -7.13
CA TRP A 25 0.46 -10.54 -6.69
C TRP A 25 1.06 -11.94 -6.53
N GLY A 26 1.90 -12.38 -7.48
CA GLY A 26 2.60 -13.66 -7.42
C GLY A 26 3.52 -13.77 -6.20
N LEU A 27 4.24 -12.69 -5.85
CA LEU A 27 5.04 -12.64 -4.62
C LEU A 27 4.17 -12.75 -3.36
N THR A 28 3.00 -12.10 -3.33
CA THR A 28 2.05 -12.24 -2.22
C THR A 28 1.55 -13.68 -2.10
N ALA A 29 1.16 -14.31 -3.21
CA ALA A 29 0.72 -15.70 -3.23
C ALA A 29 1.83 -16.66 -2.78
N LEU A 30 3.06 -16.44 -3.24
CA LEU A 30 4.24 -17.21 -2.83
C LEU A 30 4.51 -17.06 -1.33
N GLY A 31 4.47 -15.84 -0.80
CA GLY A 31 4.62 -15.60 0.64
C GLY A 31 3.52 -16.28 1.47
N ALA A 32 2.27 -16.21 1.01
CA ALA A 32 1.14 -16.86 1.67
C ALA A 32 1.23 -18.40 1.63
N SER A 33 1.81 -18.97 0.57
CA SER A 33 1.97 -20.43 0.43
C SER A 33 2.86 -21.05 1.51
N LEU A 34 3.70 -20.26 2.19
CA LEU A 34 4.51 -20.72 3.33
C LEU A 34 3.65 -21.25 4.49
N VAL A 35 2.38 -20.86 4.57
CA VAL A 35 1.44 -21.36 5.58
C VAL A 35 1.22 -22.88 5.49
N PHE A 36 1.44 -23.49 4.32
CA PHE A 36 1.34 -24.95 4.15
C PHE A 36 2.49 -25.71 4.84
N PHE A 37 3.63 -25.06 5.08
CA PHE A 37 4.79 -25.65 5.75
C PHE A 37 4.82 -25.35 7.26
N PHE A 38 4.31 -24.18 7.67
CA PHE A 38 4.37 -23.73 9.07
C PHE A 38 2.97 -23.53 9.66
N LYS A 39 2.56 -24.38 10.62
CA LYS A 39 1.27 -24.27 11.32
C LYS A 39 1.23 -23.28 12.49
N LYS A 40 2.39 -22.88 13.02
CA LYS A 40 2.51 -21.90 14.12
C LYS A 40 3.57 -20.86 13.77
N ALA A 41 3.14 -19.61 13.64
CA ALA A 41 4.06 -18.49 13.46
C ALA A 41 4.66 -18.09 14.80
N ASN A 42 5.99 -17.88 14.85
CA ASN A 42 6.63 -17.25 15.99
C ASN A 42 6.24 -15.76 16.00
N ARG A 43 5.66 -15.31 17.11
CA ARG A 43 5.19 -13.93 17.27
C ARG A 43 6.29 -12.89 17.03
N ALA A 44 7.51 -13.15 17.50
CA ALA A 44 8.64 -12.24 17.28
C ALA A 44 9.01 -12.09 15.79
N VAL A 45 8.90 -13.19 15.02
CA VAL A 45 9.15 -13.17 13.58
C VAL A 45 8.02 -12.43 12.86
N LEU A 46 6.77 -12.70 13.24
CA LEU A 46 5.60 -12.04 12.66
C LEU A 46 5.62 -10.53 12.91
N ASP A 47 5.90 -10.11 14.15
CA ASP A 47 6.00 -8.69 14.51
C ASP A 47 7.14 -8.00 13.73
N GLY A 48 8.27 -8.69 13.54
CA GLY A 48 9.37 -8.22 12.69
C GLY A 48 8.98 -8.06 11.22
N MET A 49 8.24 -9.02 10.66
CA MET A 49 7.74 -8.96 9.28
C MET A 49 6.73 -7.82 9.09
N LEU A 50 5.78 -7.65 10.03
CA LEU A 50 4.80 -6.57 9.99
C LEU A 50 5.47 -5.19 10.09
N GLY A 51 6.45 -5.04 10.99
CA GLY A 51 7.25 -3.82 11.11
C GLY A 51 8.05 -3.51 9.84
N PHE A 52 8.65 -4.53 9.21
CA PHE A 52 9.36 -4.37 7.95
C PHE A 52 8.43 -3.89 6.82
N THR A 53 7.28 -4.55 6.64
CA THR A 53 6.30 -4.14 5.64
C THR A 53 5.80 -2.72 5.88
N GLY A 54 5.48 -2.36 7.13
CA GLY A 54 5.10 -0.99 7.49
C GLY A 54 6.18 0.03 7.11
N GLY A 55 7.43 -0.25 7.45
CA GLY A 55 8.57 0.63 7.13
C GLY A 55 8.77 0.84 5.63
N VAL A 56 8.76 -0.24 4.83
CA VAL A 56 8.94 -0.17 3.37
C VAL A 56 7.82 0.63 2.71
N MET A 57 6.57 0.43 3.14
CA MET A 57 5.43 1.16 2.57
C MET A 57 5.48 2.65 2.91
N VAL A 58 5.87 3.02 4.14
CA VAL A 58 6.05 4.44 4.52
C VAL A 58 7.16 5.08 3.70
N ALA A 59 8.30 4.41 3.53
CA ALA A 59 9.40 4.92 2.72
C ALA A 59 8.98 5.14 1.25
N ALA A 60 8.37 4.12 0.63
CA ALA A 60 7.90 4.19 -0.75
C ALA A 60 6.87 5.33 -0.95
N SER A 61 5.98 5.54 0.03
CA SER A 61 4.99 6.61 -0.04
C SER A 61 5.61 8.01 -0.17
N PHE A 62 6.75 8.26 0.48
CA PHE A 62 7.42 9.55 0.40
C PHE A 62 8.36 9.65 -0.81
N TRP A 63 9.33 8.75 -0.94
CA TRP A 63 10.38 8.86 -1.95
C TRP A 63 9.92 8.48 -3.36
N SER A 64 9.01 7.51 -3.48
CA SER A 64 8.59 6.99 -4.79
C SER A 64 7.28 7.58 -5.28
N LEU A 65 6.45 8.15 -4.39
CA LEU A 65 5.16 8.73 -4.75
C LEU A 65 5.10 10.23 -4.46
N LEU A 66 5.21 10.65 -3.19
CA LEU A 66 4.94 12.04 -2.81
C LEU A 66 5.96 13.03 -3.37
N ALA A 67 7.26 12.77 -3.23
CA ALA A 67 8.30 13.65 -3.76
C ALA A 67 8.23 13.77 -5.31
N PRO A 68 8.14 12.67 -6.09
CA PRO A 68 7.91 12.76 -7.54
C PRO A 68 6.59 13.45 -7.91
N ALA A 69 5.51 13.26 -7.13
CA ALA A 69 4.23 13.94 -7.38
C ALA A 69 4.31 15.45 -7.20
N ILE A 70 5.07 15.92 -6.20
CA ILE A 70 5.36 17.34 -6.01
C ILE A 70 6.19 17.84 -7.19
N GLU A 71 7.25 17.12 -7.59
CA GLU A 71 8.11 17.50 -8.72
C GLU A 71 7.36 17.65 -10.05
N ASN A 72 6.40 16.77 -10.29
CA ASN A 72 5.55 16.76 -11.49
C ASN A 72 4.39 17.78 -11.46
N SER A 73 4.12 18.44 -10.33
CA SER A 73 3.09 19.48 -10.25
C SER A 73 3.55 20.79 -10.91
N ALA A 74 2.61 21.44 -11.60
CA ALA A 74 2.82 22.76 -12.19
C ALA A 74 2.80 23.86 -11.10
N GLY A 75 3.63 24.90 -11.29
CA GLY A 75 3.72 26.05 -10.39
C GLY A 75 5.06 26.15 -9.66
N GLU A 76 5.24 27.25 -8.92
CA GLU A 76 6.46 27.53 -8.15
C GLU A 76 6.15 27.70 -6.64
N GLY A 77 7.14 27.39 -5.80
CA GLY A 77 7.03 27.51 -4.35
C GLY A 77 5.90 26.64 -3.77
N PHE A 78 5.06 27.24 -2.93
CA PHE A 78 4.03 26.53 -2.18
C PHE A 78 2.89 25.98 -3.06
N VAL A 79 2.63 26.60 -4.22
CA VAL A 79 1.57 26.17 -5.14
C VAL A 79 1.86 24.78 -5.72
N LYS A 80 3.13 24.42 -5.87
CA LYS A 80 3.58 23.12 -6.37
C LYS A 80 3.25 21.95 -5.44
N VAL A 81 3.16 22.20 -4.13
CA VAL A 81 2.86 21.16 -3.12
C VAL A 81 1.37 20.90 -3.00
N LEU A 82 0.54 21.89 -3.35
CA LEU A 82 -0.89 21.87 -3.11
C LEU A 82 -1.62 20.68 -3.77
N PRO A 83 -1.37 20.32 -5.05
CA PRO A 83 -2.04 19.16 -5.66
C PRO A 83 -1.69 17.84 -4.97
N ALA A 84 -0.41 17.64 -4.64
CA ALA A 84 0.05 16.43 -3.96
C ALA A 84 -0.53 16.34 -2.54
N ALA A 85 -0.57 17.45 -1.79
CA ALA A 85 -1.14 17.51 -0.45
C ALA A 85 -2.65 17.22 -0.44
N ILE A 86 -3.41 17.81 -1.38
CA ILE A 86 -4.85 17.58 -1.50
C ILE A 86 -5.12 16.13 -1.89
N GLY A 87 -4.40 15.59 -2.88
CA GLY A 87 -4.53 14.19 -3.30
C GLY A 87 -4.24 13.22 -2.15
N PHE A 88 -3.17 13.48 -1.40
CA PHE A 88 -2.83 12.69 -0.22
C PHE A 88 -3.91 12.76 0.87
N ALA A 89 -4.43 13.96 1.16
CA ALA A 89 -5.49 14.14 2.15
C ALA A 89 -6.80 13.44 1.75
N ILE A 90 -7.20 13.53 0.47
CA ILE A 90 -8.38 12.82 -0.05
C ILE A 90 -8.18 11.31 0.04
N GLY A 91 -6.98 10.80 -0.29
CA GLY A 91 -6.66 9.38 -0.15
C GLY A 91 -6.73 8.90 1.30
N ALA A 92 -6.17 9.67 2.24
CA ALA A 92 -6.23 9.39 3.66
C ALA A 92 -7.68 9.39 4.19
N LEU A 93 -8.49 10.39 3.82
CA LEU A 93 -9.90 10.46 4.18
C LEU A 93 -10.71 9.31 3.57
N SER A 94 -10.39 8.88 2.35
CA SER A 94 -11.05 7.75 1.70
C SER A 94 -10.76 6.45 2.43
N LEU A 95 -9.49 6.20 2.80
CA LEU A 95 -9.11 5.04 3.61
C LEU A 95 -9.78 5.08 5.00
N PHE A 96 -9.79 6.24 5.65
CA PHE A 96 -10.46 6.43 6.94
C PHE A 96 -11.97 6.16 6.85
N GLY A 97 -12.62 6.65 5.78
CA GLY A 97 -14.03 6.38 5.53
C GLY A 97 -14.32 4.89 5.30
N MET A 98 -13.47 4.22 4.51
CA MET A 98 -13.58 2.77 4.29
C MET A 98 -13.39 1.97 5.58
N ASP A 99 -12.41 2.34 6.40
CA ASP A 99 -12.14 1.69 7.69
C ASP A 99 -13.37 1.78 8.61
N LYS A 100 -14.05 2.93 8.64
CA LYS A 100 -15.26 3.09 9.46
C LYS A 100 -16.49 2.33 8.95
N VAL A 101 -16.57 2.09 7.65
CA VAL A 101 -17.68 1.35 7.03
C VAL A 101 -17.47 -0.15 7.16
N MET A 102 -16.22 -0.63 7.08
CA MET A 102 -15.92 -2.05 7.14
C MET A 102 -16.13 -2.59 8.56
N PRO A 103 -16.95 -3.64 8.74
CA PRO A 103 -17.11 -4.29 10.02
C PRO A 103 -15.79 -4.98 10.40
N HIS A 104 -15.08 -4.44 11.39
CA HIS A 104 -13.80 -4.99 11.82
C HIS A 104 -13.73 -5.07 13.35
N LEU A 105 -13.12 -6.15 13.84
CA LEU A 105 -12.89 -6.40 15.25
C LEU A 105 -11.40 -6.25 15.51
N HIS A 106 -11.01 -5.29 16.34
CA HIS A 106 -9.63 -5.22 16.81
C HIS A 106 -9.30 -6.47 17.63
N ILE A 107 -8.15 -7.09 17.36
CA ILE A 107 -7.71 -8.38 17.93
C ILE A 107 -7.73 -8.42 19.48
N ASN A 108 -7.76 -7.26 20.15
CA ASN A 108 -7.78 -7.14 21.61
C ASN A 108 -9.11 -6.63 22.22
N PHE A 109 -10.14 -6.33 21.41
CA PHE A 109 -11.41 -5.76 21.87
C PHE A 109 -12.51 -6.83 21.96
N LYS A 110 -13.48 -6.65 22.87
CA LYS A 110 -14.59 -7.60 23.02
C LYS A 110 -15.54 -7.50 21.84
N LYS A 111 -16.32 -8.55 21.55
CA LYS A 111 -17.32 -8.55 20.46
C LYS A 111 -18.34 -7.39 20.59
N GLU A 112 -18.54 -6.88 21.80
CA GLU A 112 -19.42 -5.73 22.08
C GLU A 112 -18.86 -4.38 21.58
N GLU A 113 -17.56 -4.31 21.26
CA GLU A 113 -16.83 -3.11 20.81
C GLU A 113 -16.47 -3.19 19.31
N ALA A 114 -17.11 -4.11 18.57
CA ALA A 114 -16.91 -4.23 17.13
C ALA A 114 -17.31 -2.93 16.42
N GLU A 115 -16.37 -2.36 15.66
CA GLU A 115 -16.61 -1.17 14.87
C GLU A 115 -17.21 -1.54 13.49
N GLY A 116 -17.99 -0.61 12.92
CA GLY A 116 -18.59 -0.76 11.59
C GLY A 116 -20.06 -1.20 11.61
N ILE A 117 -20.60 -1.48 10.42
CA ILE A 117 -22.01 -1.86 10.24
C ILE A 117 -22.24 -3.24 10.85
N LYS A 118 -23.23 -3.39 11.74
CA LYS A 118 -23.57 -4.68 12.35
C LYS A 118 -23.90 -5.71 11.26
N THR A 119 -23.04 -6.71 11.12
CA THR A 119 -23.28 -7.89 10.30
C THR A 119 -24.16 -8.89 11.06
N LYS A 120 -25.04 -9.58 10.35
CA LYS A 120 -25.92 -10.64 10.90
C LYS A 120 -25.14 -11.91 11.22
#